data_AF-A0A7S2NVN9-F1
#
_entry.id   AF-A0A7S2NVN9-F1
#
_cell.length_a   1.000
_cell.length_b   1.000
_cell.length_c   1.000
_cell.angle_alpha   90.00
_cell.angle_beta   90.00
_cell.angle_gamma   90.00
#
_symmetry.space_group_name_H-M   'P 1'
#
loop_
_entity.id
_entity.type
_entity.pdbx_description
1 polymer ?
#
loop_
_entity_poly.entity_id
_entity_poly.type
_entity_poly.pdbx_seq_one_letter_code
_entity_poly.pdbx_strand_id
1 'polypeptide(L)'
;TDKFGKSEIALGGAEHCVSQHTVAYLRAHTGAYLASETPRAMARWSDKGGREQWAIEREKGGVVRSGDAVLLRDYTGNLLHAKGTDVLSEEHDKGPLQRFRFIIERKDGDGKVCAGD
;
A
#
# COMPACT_ATOMS: atom_id res chain seq x y z
N THR A 1 9.98 -16.91 9.49
CA THR A 1 9.16 -17.63 8.49
C THR A 1 8.26 -16.61 7.83
N ASP A 2 8.73 -16.06 6.72
CA ASP A 2 8.02 -15.12 5.87
C ASP A 2 6.84 -15.83 5.18
N LYS A 3 5.61 -15.38 5.43
CA LYS A 3 4.40 -15.97 4.83
C LYS A 3 4.11 -15.48 3.42
N PHE A 4 4.97 -14.63 2.87
CA PHE A 4 4.84 -14.11 1.51
C PHE A 4 6.02 -14.63 0.70
N GLY A 5 5.78 -15.75 0.01
CA GLY A 5 6.79 -16.46 -0.76
C GLY A 5 7.52 -15.53 -1.72
N LYS A 6 8.85 -15.61 -1.67
CA LYS A 6 9.73 -14.98 -2.66
C LYS A 6 9.39 -15.51 -4.05
N SER A 7 8.85 -14.65 -4.89
CA SER A 7 9.00 -14.80 -6.34
C SER A 7 9.70 -13.55 -6.86
N GLU A 8 11.03 -13.62 -6.91
CA GLU A 8 11.81 -12.72 -7.77
C GLU A 8 11.64 -13.24 -9.19
N ILE A 9 10.60 -12.77 -9.88
CA ILE A 9 10.50 -12.94 -11.32
C ILE A 9 11.26 -11.75 -11.94
N ALA A 10 12.48 -12.02 -12.42
CA ALA A 10 13.16 -11.13 -13.34
C ALA A 10 12.40 -11.17 -14.69
N LEU A 11 11.59 -10.15 -14.97
CA LEU A 11 11.02 -9.93 -16.30
C LEU A 11 11.64 -8.69 -16.92
N GLY A 12 12.34 -8.87 -18.03
CA GLY A 12 12.68 -7.77 -18.91
C GLY A 12 11.42 -7.08 -19.44
N GLY A 13 11.44 -5.75 -19.48
CA GLY A 13 10.64 -4.90 -20.37
C GLY A 13 9.12 -4.81 -20.13
N ALA A 14 8.54 -5.48 -19.12
CA ALA A 14 7.14 -5.29 -18.77
C ALA A 14 7.01 -4.20 -17.70
N GLU A 15 6.20 -3.17 -17.95
CA GLU A 15 5.84 -2.21 -16.92
C GLU A 15 5.29 -2.96 -15.70
N HIS A 16 5.97 -2.85 -14.56
CA HIS A 16 5.59 -3.50 -13.32
C HIS A 16 4.45 -2.72 -12.67
N CYS A 17 3.27 -2.80 -13.30
CA CYS A 17 2.12 -2.03 -12.89
C CYS A 17 1.45 -2.59 -11.64
N VAL A 18 0.99 -1.68 -10.81
CA VAL A 18 0.38 -1.97 -9.52
C VAL A 18 -0.99 -2.62 -9.73
N SER A 19 -1.30 -3.66 -8.98
CA SER A 19 -2.60 -4.34 -8.99
C SER A 19 -2.97 -4.83 -7.59
N GLN A 20 -4.10 -5.49 -7.45
CA GLN A 20 -4.55 -6.10 -6.18
C GLN A 20 -3.63 -7.24 -5.66
N HIS A 21 -2.66 -7.68 -6.45
CA HIS A 21 -1.68 -8.69 -6.04
C HIS A 21 -0.32 -8.08 -5.68
N THR A 22 -0.22 -6.75 -5.69
CA THR A 22 1.03 -6.03 -5.41
C THR A 22 1.16 -5.75 -3.91
N VAL A 23 2.35 -6.04 -3.38
CA VAL A 23 2.80 -5.51 -2.10
C VAL A 23 3.56 -4.21 -2.37
N ALA A 24 3.06 -3.12 -1.82
CA ALA A 24 3.64 -1.80 -1.94
C ALA A 24 4.48 -1.43 -0.72
N TYR A 25 5.50 -0.59 -0.95
CA TYR A 25 6.26 0.10 0.08
C TYR A 25 6.05 1.60 -0.15
N LEU A 26 5.36 2.27 0.77
CA LEU A 26 4.97 3.67 0.62
C LEU A 26 6.07 4.59 1.16
N ARG A 27 6.78 5.27 0.26
CA ARG A 27 7.92 6.12 0.62
C ARG A 27 7.46 7.56 0.89
N ALA A 28 7.72 8.06 2.08
CA ALA A 28 7.54 9.46 2.41
C ALA A 28 8.61 10.34 1.73
N HIS A 29 8.35 11.65 1.63
CA HIS A 29 9.30 12.61 1.07
C HIS A 29 10.64 12.67 1.83
N THR A 30 10.68 12.20 3.08
CA THR A 30 11.89 12.07 3.91
C THR A 30 12.77 10.88 3.51
N GLY A 31 12.27 10.01 2.62
CA GLY A 31 12.93 8.79 2.20
C GLY A 31 12.62 7.57 3.06
N ALA A 32 11.94 7.73 4.19
CA ALA A 32 11.46 6.63 5.03
C ALA A 32 10.20 5.97 4.47
N TYR A 33 10.01 4.69 4.76
CA TYR A 33 8.83 3.91 4.36
C TYR A 33 7.80 3.85 5.50
N LEU A 34 6.52 3.98 5.15
CA LEU A 34 5.42 3.86 6.10
C LEU A 34 5.33 2.42 6.62
N ALA A 35 5.62 2.25 7.90
CA ALA A 35 5.55 0.97 8.60
C ALA A 35 4.27 0.86 9.43
N SER A 36 3.67 -0.33 9.50
CA SER A 36 2.66 -0.63 10.52
C SER A 36 3.33 -0.87 11.87
N GLU A 37 3.06 0.04 12.81
CA GLU A 37 3.44 0.01 14.22
C GLU A 37 2.17 0.07 15.08
N THR A 38 1.35 -0.99 15.02
CA THR A 38 0.02 -1.04 15.67
C THR A 38 0.02 -0.37 17.05
N PRO A 39 -0.87 0.61 17.28
CA PRO A 39 -2.02 1.00 16.44
C PRO A 39 -1.72 2.03 15.34
N ARG A 40 -0.49 2.51 15.21
CA ARG A 40 -0.14 3.63 14.32
C ARG A 40 0.60 3.15 13.06
N ALA A 41 0.57 3.95 12.01
CA ALA A 41 1.49 3.79 10.89
C ALA A 41 2.46 4.98 10.86
N MET A 42 3.76 4.70 10.78
CA MET A 42 4.81 5.73 10.91
C MET A 42 5.95 5.49 9.92
N ALA A 43 6.46 6.57 9.33
CA ALA A 43 7.56 6.52 8.36
C ALA A 43 8.88 6.91 9.02
N ARG A 44 9.53 5.96 9.71
CA ARG A 44 10.76 6.19 10.50
C ARG A 44 12.01 5.54 9.91
N TRP A 45 11.86 4.48 9.14
CA TRP A 45 12.98 3.68 8.63
C TRP A 45 13.07 3.76 7.11
N SER A 46 14.29 3.82 6.58
CA SER A 46 14.57 3.83 5.14
C SER A 46 14.64 2.44 4.53
N ASP A 47 14.58 1.39 5.33
CA ASP A 47 14.72 0.01 4.87
C ASP A 47 13.36 -0.61 4.55
N LYS A 48 13.33 -1.51 3.57
CA LYS A 48 12.15 -2.30 3.23
C LYS A 48 12.14 -3.58 4.07
N GLY A 49 11.40 -3.58 5.18
CA GLY A 49 11.16 -4.73 6.02
C GLY A 49 9.71 -5.23 5.92
N GLY A 50 9.37 -6.23 6.74
CA GLY A 50 8.02 -6.79 6.76
C GLY A 50 6.96 -5.83 7.31
N ARG A 51 7.35 -4.84 8.13
CA ARG A 51 6.42 -3.86 8.70
C ARG A 51 6.04 -2.78 7.70
N GLU A 52 6.89 -2.55 6.71
CA GLU A 52 6.72 -1.57 5.64
C GLU A 52 5.93 -2.13 4.44
N GLN A 53 5.50 -3.40 4.51
CA GLN A 53 4.72 -4.06 3.47
C GLN A 53 3.22 -3.77 3.62
N TRP A 54 2.63 -3.27 2.54
CA TRP A 54 1.20 -3.04 2.43
C TRP A 54 0.64 -3.77 1.20
N ALA A 55 -0.27 -4.71 1.43
CA ALA A 55 -1.02 -5.33 0.35
C ALA A 55 -2.07 -4.35 -0.17
N ILE A 56 -2.15 -4.21 -1.50
CA ILE A 56 -3.17 -3.38 -2.15
C ILE A 56 -4.40 -4.24 -2.38
N GLU A 57 -5.55 -3.78 -1.88
CA GLU A 57 -6.83 -4.43 -2.12
C GLU A 57 -7.78 -3.46 -2.81
N ARG A 58 -8.60 -3.97 -3.74
CA ARG A 58 -9.61 -3.17 -4.42
C ARG A 58 -10.75 -4.06 -4.89
N GLU A 59 -11.95 -3.48 -4.99
CA GLU A 59 -13.15 -4.20 -5.45
C GLU A 59 -13.09 -4.50 -6.96
N LYS A 60 -12.57 -3.54 -7.73
CA LYS A 60 -12.38 -3.69 -9.18
C LYS A 60 -11.03 -4.35 -9.41
N GLY A 61 -11.00 -5.58 -9.89
CA GLY A 61 -9.73 -6.26 -10.20
C GLY A 61 -8.89 -5.54 -11.27
N GLY A 62 -7.69 -6.04 -11.51
CA GLY A 62 -6.78 -5.52 -12.55
C GLY A 62 -5.87 -4.39 -12.08
N VAL A 63 -5.29 -3.69 -13.05
CA VAL A 63 -4.27 -2.65 -12.84
C VAL A 63 -4.88 -1.41 -12.19
N VAL A 64 -4.18 -0.86 -11.19
CA VAL A 64 -4.50 0.41 -10.53
C VAL A 64 -4.21 1.56 -11.49
N ARG A 65 -5.13 2.51 -11.53
CA ARG A 65 -5.00 3.75 -12.30
C ARG A 65 -5.06 4.96 -11.36
N SER A 66 -4.55 6.10 -11.82
CA SER A 66 -4.74 7.37 -11.12
C SER A 66 -6.24 7.60 -10.86
N GLY A 67 -6.59 8.04 -9.65
CA GLY A 67 -7.96 8.23 -9.20
C GLY A 67 -8.65 6.98 -8.66
N ASP A 68 -8.02 5.79 -8.73
CA ASP A 68 -8.61 4.58 -8.16
C ASP A 68 -8.56 4.57 -6.64
N ALA A 69 -9.67 4.16 -6.04
CA ALA A 69 -9.73 3.85 -4.61
C ALA A 69 -9.18 2.45 -4.32
N VAL A 70 -8.30 2.36 -3.32
CA VAL A 70 -7.75 1.11 -2.81
C VAL A 70 -7.84 1.05 -1.28
N LEU A 71 -7.73 -0.14 -0.74
CA LEU A 71 -7.44 -0.40 0.67
C LEU A 71 -5.98 -0.83 0.78
N LEU A 72 -5.35 -0.52 1.91
CA LEU A 72 -3.98 -0.91 2.23
C LEU A 72 -4.01 -1.78 3.47
N ARG A 73 -3.67 -3.06 3.30
CA ARG A 73 -3.66 -4.05 4.39
C ARG A 73 -2.24 -4.34 4.83
N ASP A 74 -1.98 -4.28 6.14
CA ASP A 74 -0.67 -4.63 6.69
C ASP A 74 -0.46 -6.15 6.82
N TYR A 75 0.74 -6.55 7.18
CA TYR A 75 1.13 -7.95 7.36
C TYR A 75 0.38 -8.69 8.49
N THR A 76 -0.36 -7.97 9.34
CA THR A 76 -1.20 -8.52 10.41
C THR A 76 -2.67 -8.62 10.03
N GLY A 77 -3.07 -8.08 8.88
CA GLY A 77 -4.45 -8.09 8.39
C GLY A 77 -5.25 -6.81 8.69
N ASN A 78 -4.64 -5.82 9.34
CA ASN A 78 -5.29 -4.55 9.65
C ASN A 78 -5.32 -3.62 8.43
N LEU A 79 -6.31 -2.74 8.39
CA LEU A 79 -6.44 -1.74 7.32
C LEU A 79 -5.89 -0.38 7.77
N LEU A 80 -5.12 0.24 6.89
CA LEU A 80 -4.68 1.62 7.06
C LEU A 80 -5.89 2.56 6.98
N HIS A 81 -5.92 3.59 7.82
CA HIS A 81 -6.81 4.73 7.68
C HIS A 81 -6.24 5.99 8.33
N ALA A 82 -6.80 7.14 7.98
CA ALA A 82 -6.49 8.41 8.60
C ALA A 82 -7.64 8.86 9.52
N LYS A 83 -7.30 9.27 10.75
CA LYS A 83 -8.26 9.80 11.73
C LYS A 83 -7.69 11.05 12.39
N GLY A 84 -8.29 12.19 12.10
CA GLY A 84 -7.77 13.48 12.56
C GLY A 84 -6.36 13.70 11.99
N THR A 85 -5.36 13.83 12.86
CA THR A 85 -3.95 13.98 12.49
C THR A 85 -3.16 12.67 12.49
N ASP A 86 -3.81 11.56 12.85
CA ASP A 86 -3.15 10.26 13.00
C ASP A 86 -3.40 9.38 11.78
N VAL A 87 -2.37 8.62 11.40
CA VAL A 87 -2.48 7.48 10.48
C VAL A 87 -2.42 6.20 11.31
N LEU A 88 -3.43 5.36 11.18
CA LEU A 88 -3.67 4.20 12.03
C LEU A 88 -3.75 2.92 11.20
N SER A 89 -3.36 1.79 11.79
CA SER A 89 -3.57 0.45 11.23
C SER A 89 -4.41 -0.35 12.24
N GLU A 90 -5.67 -0.60 11.91
CA GLU A 90 -6.64 -1.19 12.84
C GLU A 90 -7.55 -2.23 12.14
N GLU A 91 -8.12 -3.14 12.92
CA GLU A 91 -9.09 -4.13 12.44
C GLU A 91 -10.33 -3.44 11.84
N HIS A 92 -10.75 -3.95 10.68
CA HIS A 92 -11.86 -3.42 9.87
C HIS A 92 -13.24 -3.53 10.55
N ASP A 93 -13.41 -4.47 11.48
CA ASP A 93 -14.69 -4.78 12.18
C ASP A 93 -15.30 -3.59 12.95
N LYS A 94 -14.65 -2.42 12.93
CA LYS A 94 -15.08 -1.18 13.59
C LYS A 94 -15.74 -0.15 12.67
N GLY A 95 -16.01 -0.44 11.39
CA GLY A 95 -16.79 0.50 10.56
C GLY A 95 -16.89 0.22 9.04
N PRO A 96 -17.57 1.11 8.29
CA PRO A 96 -17.72 0.99 6.85
C PRO A 96 -16.36 1.04 6.14
N LEU A 97 -16.15 0.17 5.13
CA LEU A 97 -14.91 0.08 4.33
C LEU A 97 -14.50 1.43 3.71
N GLN A 98 -15.47 2.33 3.47
CA GLN A 98 -15.24 3.65 2.91
C GLN A 98 -14.25 4.50 3.74
N ARG A 99 -14.13 4.26 5.06
CA ARG A 99 -13.18 4.99 5.93
C ARG A 99 -11.71 4.59 5.68
N PHE A 100 -11.49 3.44 5.07
CA PHE A 100 -10.17 2.86 4.83
C PHE A 100 -9.70 3.05 3.38
N ARG A 101 -10.46 3.78 2.56
CA ARG A 101 -10.15 4.01 1.15
C ARG A 101 -9.15 5.14 1.00
N PHE A 102 -8.07 4.84 0.27
CA PHE A 102 -7.12 5.83 -0.23
C PHE A 102 -7.25 5.95 -1.73
N ILE A 103 -7.14 7.18 -2.25
CA ILE A 103 -7.04 7.42 -3.69
C ILE A 103 -5.56 7.40 -4.06
N ILE A 104 -5.20 6.59 -5.05
CA ILE A 104 -3.85 6.61 -5.63
C ILE A 104 -3.85 7.59 -6.79
N GLU A 105 -3.00 8.61 -6.70
CA GLU A 105 -2.78 9.58 -7.77
C GLU A 105 -1.35 9.49 -8.28
N ARG A 106 -1.18 9.57 -9.60
CA ARG A 106 0.12 9.82 -10.20
C ARG A 106 0.48 11.28 -9.96
N LYS A 107 1.78 11.55 -9.77
CA LYS A 107 2.26 12.92 -9.62
C LYS A 107 1.95 13.77 -10.85
N ASP A 108 2.10 13.19 -12.04
CA ASP A 108 1.96 13.85 -13.33
C ASP A 108 1.05 13.04 -14.28
N GLY A 109 -0.08 13.65 -14.66
CA GLY A 109 -1.03 13.12 -15.63
C GLY A 109 -1.86 11.93 -15.15
N ASP A 110 -2.64 11.35 -16.06
CA ASP A 110 -3.48 10.19 -15.80
C ASP A 110 -2.77 8.88 -16.17
N GLY A 111 -3.40 7.73 -15.90
CA GLY A 111 -2.97 6.45 -16.47
C GLY A 111 -2.82 5.33 -15.46
N LYS A 112 -2.11 4.27 -15.86
CA LYS A 112 -1.77 3.14 -14.99
C LYS A 112 -0.71 3.60 -14.00
N VAL A 113 -0.81 3.12 -12.76
CA VAL A 113 0.21 3.32 -11.74
C VAL A 113 1.18 2.14 -11.80
N CYS A 114 2.47 2.42 -11.97
CA CYS A 114 3.49 1.37 -12.07
C CYS A 114 4.67 1.64 -11.12
N ALA A 115 5.47 0.61 -10.86
CA ALA A 115 6.56 0.70 -9.90
C ALA A 115 7.53 1.84 -10.27
N GLY A 116 7.68 2.81 -9.37
CA GLY A 116 8.56 3.97 -9.55
C GLY A 116 7.84 5.28 -9.89
N ASP A 117 6.52 5.25 -10.16
CA ASP A 117 5.68 6.45 -10.10
C ASP A 117 5.67 7.10 -8.70
#